data_AF-A0A2S6GKF2-F1
#
_entry.id   AF-A0A2S6GKF2-F1
#
_cell.length_a   1.000
_cell.length_b   1.000
_cell.length_c   1.000
_cell.angle_alpha   90.00
_cell.angle_beta   90.00
_cell.angle_gamma   90.00
#
_symmetry.space_group_name_H-M   'P 1'
#
loop_
_entity.id
_entity.type
_entity.pdbx_description
1 polymer ?
#
loop_
_entity_poly.entity_id
_entity_poly.type
_entity_poly.pdbx_seq_one_letter_code
_entity_poly.pdbx_strand_id
1 'polypeptide(L)'
;MLKDDGDIVRGLGFVSMYSAWVEEDIDDILRLLDPVEPFEVKQQRWPISRKLDHAAKIVHSLESNELKNLPDALKNAVTLFDRRNEVIHGRIYASFEKVDYVQSGRPNVPTRQITSAELYELANDFWNYRGNFIGPQIFRLPRAIQKYVVKCS
;
A
#
# COMPACT_ATOMS: atom_id res chain seq x y z
N MET A 1 -1.64 5.68 18.03
CA MET A 1 -0.50 4.95 17.44
C MET A 1 -0.27 3.70 18.25
N LEU A 2 -0.05 2.55 17.60
CA LEU A 2 0.23 1.29 18.29
C LEU A 2 1.52 1.43 19.11
N LYS A 3 1.51 0.89 20.33
CA LYS A 3 2.69 0.81 21.17
C LYS A 3 3.25 -0.60 21.06
N ASP A 4 4.56 -0.70 20.84
CA ASP A 4 5.26 -1.98 20.84
C ASP A 4 5.18 -2.63 22.23
N ASP A 5 4.78 -3.90 22.25
CA ASP A 5 4.64 -4.73 23.45
C ASP A 5 5.58 -5.95 23.43
N GLY A 6 6.51 -6.00 22.47
CA GLY A 6 7.46 -7.10 22.30
C GLY A 6 6.93 -8.29 21.52
N ASP A 7 5.64 -8.31 21.14
CA ASP A 7 5.02 -9.45 20.45
C ASP A 7 5.14 -9.32 18.92
N ILE A 8 6.07 -10.08 18.34
CA ILE A 8 6.31 -10.12 16.88
C ILE A 8 5.10 -10.65 16.11
N VAL A 9 4.39 -11.65 16.63
CA VAL A 9 3.23 -12.25 15.93
C VAL A 9 2.13 -11.21 15.84
N ARG A 10 1.89 -10.47 16.93
CA ARG A 10 0.93 -9.36 16.95
C ARG A 10 1.35 -8.22 16.04
N GLY A 11 2.63 -7.82 16.08
CA GLY A 11 3.19 -6.81 15.18
C GLY A 11 2.98 -7.18 13.70
N LEU A 12 3.29 -8.43 13.31
CA LEU A 12 3.07 -8.94 11.95
C LEU A 12 1.59 -8.96 11.58
N GLY A 13 0.72 -9.32 12.52
CA GLY A 13 -0.73 -9.25 12.35
C GLY A 13 -1.21 -7.84 12.01
N PHE A 14 -0.71 -6.82 12.73
CA PHE A 14 -1.03 -5.42 12.42
C PHE A 14 -0.49 -4.98 11.06
N VAL A 15 0.76 -5.33 10.70
CA VAL A 15 1.31 -5.04 9.35
C VAL A 15 0.44 -5.66 8.27
N SER A 16 0.03 -6.92 8.44
CA SER A 16 -0.80 -7.65 7.48
C SER A 16 -2.16 -6.99 7.30
N MET A 17 -2.84 -6.65 8.40
CA MET A 17 -4.16 -6.05 8.36
C MET A 17 -4.13 -4.62 7.81
N TYR A 18 -3.23 -3.77 8.30
CA TYR A 18 -3.18 -2.35 7.89
C TYR A 18 -2.68 -2.19 6.46
N SER A 19 -1.75 -3.03 5.99
CA SER A 19 -1.35 -3.01 4.59
C SER A 19 -2.46 -3.48 3.64
N ALA A 20 -3.28 -4.44 4.06
CA ALA A 20 -4.44 -4.87 3.29
C ALA A 20 -5.47 -3.75 3.12
N TRP A 21 -5.73 -2.95 4.17
CA TRP A 21 -6.61 -1.78 4.05
C TRP A 21 -6.08 -0.73 3.09
N VAL A 22 -4.77 -0.46 3.12
CA VAL A 22 -4.17 0.48 2.17
C VAL A 22 -4.23 -0.06 0.74
N GLU A 23 -4.04 -1.37 0.55
CA GLU A 23 -4.20 -2.02 -0.76
C GLU A 23 -5.65 -1.93 -1.28
N GLU A 24 -6.64 -2.12 -0.41
CA GLU A 24 -8.06 -1.92 -0.74
C GLU A 24 -8.35 -0.47 -1.15
N ASP A 25 -7.83 0.52 -0.39
CA ASP A 25 -8.00 1.94 -0.73
C ASP A 25 -7.39 2.27 -2.12
N ILE A 26 -6.30 1.60 -2.52
CA ILE A 26 -5.69 1.76 -3.85
C ILE A 26 -6.57 1.14 -4.94
N ASP A 27 -7.13 -0.05 -4.69
CA ASP A 27 -8.08 -0.68 -5.61
C ASP A 27 -9.34 0.18 -5.78
N ASP A 28 -9.82 0.83 -4.72
CA ASP A 28 -10.94 1.77 -4.77
C ASP A 28 -10.62 3.02 -5.58
N ILE A 29 -9.41 3.58 -5.44
CA ILE A 29 -8.94 4.67 -6.31
C ILE A 29 -8.99 4.23 -7.79
N LEU A 30 -8.50 3.03 -8.11
CA LEU A 30 -8.52 2.53 -9.49
C LEU A 30 -9.93 2.31 -10.02
N ARG A 31 -10.86 1.80 -9.18
CA ARG A 31 -12.28 1.66 -9.54
C ARG A 31 -12.94 3.03 -9.78
N LEU A 32 -12.62 4.04 -8.97
CA LEU A 32 -13.11 5.40 -9.19
C LEU A 32 -12.57 6.00 -10.49
N LEU A 33 -11.37 5.62 -10.91
CA LEU A 33 -10.74 6.11 -12.13
C LEU A 33 -11.21 5.40 -13.42
N ASP A 34 -12.04 4.35 -13.30
CA ASP A 34 -12.57 3.56 -14.42
C ASP A 34 -13.18 4.40 -15.57
N PRO A 35 -13.94 5.49 -15.32
CA PRO A 35 -14.45 6.35 -16.40
C PRO A 35 -13.37 7.08 -17.20
N VAL A 36 -12.15 7.19 -16.67
CA VAL A 36 -11.00 7.85 -17.33
C VAL A 36 -10.20 6.82 -18.11
N GLU A 37 -9.86 5.71 -17.45
CA GLU A 37 -9.19 4.56 -18.06
C GLU A 37 -9.74 3.28 -17.41
N PRO A 38 -10.32 2.34 -18.18
CA PRO A 38 -10.99 1.16 -17.62
C PRO A 38 -10.07 0.28 -16.77
N PHE A 39 -10.54 -0.13 -15.59
CA PHE A 39 -9.81 -0.99 -14.66
C PHE A 39 -10.22 -2.46 -14.78
N GLU A 40 -9.75 -3.12 -15.83
CA GLU A 40 -10.18 -4.47 -16.21
C GLU A 40 -9.82 -5.57 -15.17
N VAL A 41 -10.54 -6.70 -15.22
CA VAL A 41 -10.32 -7.87 -14.34
C VAL A 41 -8.86 -8.36 -14.34
N LYS A 42 -8.17 -8.27 -15.49
CA LYS A 42 -6.74 -8.65 -15.59
C LYS A 42 -5.85 -7.70 -14.78
N GLN A 43 -6.21 -6.43 -14.71
CA GLN A 43 -5.45 -5.39 -14.02
C GLN A 43 -5.66 -5.44 -12.50
N GLN A 44 -6.83 -5.89 -12.05
CA GLN A 44 -7.12 -6.13 -10.63
C GLN A 44 -6.18 -7.18 -9.99
N ARG A 45 -5.60 -8.06 -10.80
CA ARG A 45 -4.62 -9.09 -10.38
C ARG A 45 -3.16 -8.63 -10.48
N TRP A 46 -2.90 -7.38 -10.85
CA TRP A 46 -1.54 -6.88 -10.92
C TRP A 46 -0.88 -6.81 -9.54
N PRO A 47 0.45 -6.95 -9.47
CA PRO A 47 1.20 -6.60 -8.27
C PRO A 47 0.90 -5.16 -7.85
N ILE A 48 0.87 -4.92 -6.54
CA ILE A 48 0.51 -3.61 -5.98
C ILE A 48 1.38 -2.45 -6.50
N SER A 49 2.68 -2.66 -6.74
CA SER A 49 3.56 -1.65 -7.33
C SER A 49 3.08 -1.18 -8.70
N ARG A 50 2.62 -2.12 -9.54
CA ARG A 50 2.08 -1.81 -10.86
C ARG A 50 0.72 -1.10 -10.77
N LYS A 51 -0.12 -1.47 -9.80
CA LYS A 51 -1.38 -0.77 -9.52
C LYS A 51 -1.12 0.69 -9.11
N LEU A 52 -0.17 0.92 -8.21
CA LEU A 52 0.25 2.25 -7.76
C LEU A 52 0.78 3.12 -8.91
N ASP A 53 1.70 2.59 -9.72
CA ASP A 53 2.24 3.30 -10.87
C ASP A 53 1.16 3.67 -11.89
N HIS A 54 0.21 2.77 -12.10
CA HIS A 54 -0.90 2.98 -13.02
C HIS A 54 -1.85 4.07 -12.51
N ALA A 55 -2.30 3.97 -11.26
CA ALA A 55 -3.12 5.00 -10.62
C ALA A 55 -2.43 6.37 -10.65
N ALA A 56 -1.12 6.42 -10.35
CA ALA A 56 -0.36 7.67 -10.34
C ALA A 56 -0.34 8.34 -11.73
N LYS A 57 -0.20 7.54 -12.81
CA LYS A 57 -0.24 8.04 -14.19
C LYS A 57 -1.59 8.62 -14.55
N ILE A 58 -2.68 7.91 -14.26
CA ILE A 58 -4.04 8.39 -14.55
C ILE A 58 -4.30 9.68 -13.78
N VAL A 59 -4.06 9.68 -12.46
CA VAL A 59 -4.28 10.88 -11.62
C VAL A 59 -3.45 12.06 -12.11
N HIS A 60 -2.21 11.84 -12.53
CA HIS A 60 -1.38 12.91 -13.08
C HIS A 60 -1.97 13.51 -14.36
N SER A 61 -2.51 12.68 -15.26
CA SER A 61 -3.18 13.13 -16.51
C SER A 61 -4.50 13.87 -16.29
N LEU A 62 -5.10 13.80 -15.09
CA LEU A 62 -6.29 14.59 -14.77
C LEU A 62 -5.97 16.09 -14.65
N GLU A 63 -4.70 16.45 -14.43
CA GLU A 63 -4.23 17.83 -14.25
C GLU A 63 -5.03 18.61 -13.17
N SER A 64 -5.53 17.89 -12.17
CA SER A 64 -6.35 18.47 -11.10
C SER A 64 -5.48 19.03 -9.97
N ASN A 65 -5.60 20.34 -9.73
CA ASN A 65 -4.92 21.02 -8.62
C ASN A 65 -5.27 20.44 -7.24
N GLU A 66 -6.48 19.89 -7.07
CA GLU A 66 -6.91 19.26 -5.81
C GLU A 66 -6.20 17.92 -5.54
N LEU A 67 -5.73 17.27 -6.61
CA LEU A 67 -5.06 15.98 -6.58
C LEU A 67 -3.55 16.08 -6.74
N LYS A 68 -2.97 17.29 -6.75
CA LYS A 68 -1.54 17.52 -7.05
C LYS A 68 -0.56 16.65 -6.25
N ASN A 69 -0.90 16.30 -5.01
CA ASN A 69 -0.04 15.48 -4.13
C ASN A 69 -0.30 13.97 -4.25
N LEU A 70 -1.42 13.54 -4.86
CA LEU A 70 -1.81 12.14 -4.91
C LEU A 70 -0.89 11.28 -5.80
N PRO A 71 -0.44 11.73 -6.99
CA PRO A 71 0.52 10.96 -7.79
C PRO A 71 1.80 10.61 -7.03
N ASP A 72 2.33 11.57 -6.28
CA ASP A 72 3.56 11.35 -5.50
C ASP A 72 3.29 10.44 -4.30
N ALA A 73 2.15 10.58 -3.62
CA ALA A 73 1.75 9.66 -2.56
C ALA A 73 1.61 8.21 -3.07
N LEU A 74 1.04 8.01 -4.27
CA LEU A 74 0.94 6.69 -4.89
C LEU A 74 2.33 6.10 -5.20
N LYS A 75 3.24 6.88 -5.79
CA LYS A 75 4.62 6.43 -6.05
C LYS A 75 5.39 6.12 -4.78
N ASN A 76 5.27 6.97 -3.77
CA ASN A 76 6.00 6.81 -2.50
C ASN A 76 5.49 5.61 -1.68
N ALA A 77 4.24 5.18 -1.89
CA ALA A 77 3.71 3.97 -1.26
C ALA A 77 4.41 2.68 -1.70
N VAL A 78 5.09 2.67 -2.86
CA VAL A 78 5.84 1.50 -3.35
C VAL A 78 6.86 1.03 -2.30
N THR A 79 7.63 1.96 -1.72
CA THR A 79 8.62 1.66 -0.68
C THR A 79 7.98 1.02 0.56
N LEU A 80 6.75 1.42 0.91
CA LEU A 80 6.02 0.87 2.05
C LEU A 80 5.57 -0.57 1.78
N PHE A 81 5.08 -0.84 0.56
CA PHE A 81 4.73 -2.19 0.14
C PHE A 81 5.95 -3.09 -0.05
N ASP A 82 7.11 -2.55 -0.45
CA ASP A 82 8.36 -3.29 -0.52
C ASP A 82 8.81 -3.74 0.88
N ARG A 83 8.78 -2.83 1.88
CA ARG A 83 9.03 -3.18 3.29
C ARG A 83 8.06 -4.25 3.80
N ARG A 84 6.77 -4.15 3.45
CA ARG A 84 5.79 -5.19 3.75
C ARG A 84 6.15 -6.53 3.12
N ASN A 85 6.61 -6.52 1.87
CA ASN A 85 6.92 -7.75 1.14
C ASN A 85 8.08 -8.51 1.79
N GLU A 86 9.07 -7.80 2.35
CA GLU A 86 10.16 -8.42 3.08
C GLU A 86 9.69 -9.26 4.27
N VAL A 87 8.71 -8.75 5.02
CA VAL A 87 8.26 -9.36 6.27
C VAL A 87 7.09 -10.33 6.10
N ILE A 88 6.15 -10.05 5.20
CA ILE A 88 4.97 -10.91 4.94
C ILE A 88 5.31 -12.11 4.08
N HIS A 89 6.21 -11.95 3.09
CA HIS A 89 6.63 -13.04 2.22
C HIS A 89 7.94 -13.71 2.66
N GLY A 90 8.55 -13.21 3.74
CA GLY A 90 9.63 -13.87 4.44
C GLY A 90 9.12 -14.97 5.38
N ARG A 91 10.03 -15.84 5.81
CA ARG A 91 9.78 -16.81 6.89
C ARG A 91 10.43 -16.26 8.15
N ILE A 92 9.63 -16.06 9.21
CA ILE A 92 10.14 -15.62 10.51
C ILE A 92 10.41 -16.87 11.36
N TYR A 93 11.65 -17.01 11.83
CA TYR A 93 12.07 -18.09 12.72
C TYR A 93 12.50 -17.54 14.06
N ALA A 94 11.97 -18.14 15.13
CA ALA A 94 12.47 -17.91 16.48
C ALA A 94 13.73 -18.75 16.72
N SER A 95 14.83 -18.09 17.08
CA SER A 95 16.05 -18.76 17.52
C SER A 95 16.00 -19.08 19.02
N PHE A 96 16.77 -20.09 19.44
CA PHE A 96 17.01 -20.42 20.85
C PHE A 96 17.63 -19.24 21.63
N GLU A 97 18.27 -18.30 20.94
CA GLU A 97 18.85 -17.09 21.53
C GLU A 97 17.84 -15.96 21.75
N LYS A 98 16.53 -16.21 21.59
CA LYS A 98 15.45 -15.20 21.64
C LYS A 98 15.61 -14.08 20.61
N VAL A 99 16.26 -14.39 19.50
CA VAL A 99 16.38 -13.49 18.34
C VAL A 99 15.53 -14.08 17.23
N ASP A 100 14.62 -13.27 16.69
CA ASP A 100 13.82 -13.63 15.54
C ASP A 100 14.51 -13.19 14.25
N TYR A 101 14.47 -14.04 13.24
CA TYR A 101 15.09 -13.79 11.94
C TYR A 101 14.07 -13.89 10.83
N VAL A 102 14.16 -13.00 9.85
CA VAL A 102 13.43 -13.10 8.60
C VAL A 102 14.34 -13.65 7.50
N GLN A 103 13.91 -14.76 6.91
CA GLN A 103 14.54 -15.37 5.74
C GLN A 103 13.67 -15.10 4.52
N SER A 104 14.22 -14.41 3.51
CA SER A 104 13.53 -14.19 2.25
C SER A 104 13.38 -15.51 1.46
N GLY A 105 12.27 -15.64 0.72
CA GLY A 105 12.12 -16.70 -0.27
C GLY A 105 12.93 -16.49 -1.55
N ARG A 106 13.53 -15.31 -1.75
CA ARG A 106 14.33 -14.99 -2.94
C ARG A 106 15.77 -15.53 -2.80
N PRO A 107 16.35 -16.11 -3.85
CA PRO A 107 17.75 -16.52 -3.82
C PRO A 107 18.66 -15.29 -3.62
N ASN A 108 19.76 -15.48 -2.88
CA ASN A 108 20.80 -14.46 -2.60
C ASN A 108 20.37 -13.26 -1.73
N VAL A 109 19.21 -13.29 -1.08
CA VAL A 109 18.87 -12.32 -0.05
C VAL A 109 19.31 -12.87 1.32
N PRO A 110 20.20 -12.19 2.05
CA PRO A 110 20.68 -12.68 3.33
C PRO A 110 19.56 -12.74 4.36
N THR A 111 19.64 -13.73 5.25
CA THR A 111 18.80 -13.76 6.45
C THR A 111 19.19 -12.60 7.34
N ARG A 112 18.21 -11.88 7.89
CA ARG A 112 18.44 -10.77 8.81
C ARG A 112 17.61 -10.90 10.07
N GLN A 113 18.06 -10.27 11.14
CA GLN A 113 17.26 -10.12 12.35
C GLN A 113 16.02 -9.26 12.06
N ILE A 114 14.92 -9.58 12.75
CA ILE A 114 13.71 -8.77 12.78
C ILE A 114 13.28 -8.55 14.22
N THR A 115 12.71 -7.38 14.52
CA THR A 115 12.27 -7.01 15.86
C THR A 115 10.77 -6.69 15.88
N SER A 116 10.14 -6.79 17.06
CA SER A 116 8.77 -6.32 17.24
C SER A 116 8.65 -4.83 16.89
N ALA A 117 9.60 -4.01 17.37
CA ALA A 117 9.66 -2.58 17.10
C ALA A 117 9.57 -2.26 15.61
N GLU A 118 10.32 -2.97 14.76
CA GLU A 118 10.28 -2.81 13.31
C GLU A 118 8.88 -3.08 12.72
N LEU A 119 8.21 -4.12 13.19
CA LEU A 119 6.86 -4.48 12.73
C LEU A 119 5.81 -3.48 13.20
N TYR A 120 5.89 -3.05 14.46
CA TYR A 120 5.01 -2.03 15.01
C TYR A 120 5.18 -0.67 14.31
N GLU A 121 6.42 -0.28 14.02
CA GLU A 121 6.73 0.92 13.24
C GLU A 121 6.13 0.82 11.84
N LEU A 122 6.37 -0.28 11.13
CA LEU A 122 5.81 -0.49 9.79
C LEU A 122 4.28 -0.49 9.79
N ALA A 123 3.63 -1.09 10.80
CA ALA A 123 2.18 -1.04 10.92
C ALA A 123 1.69 0.40 11.12
N ASN A 124 2.33 1.16 12.02
CA ASN A 124 1.99 2.57 12.22
C ASN A 124 2.23 3.40 10.96
N ASP A 125 3.27 3.11 10.18
CA ASP A 125 3.51 3.74 8.89
C ASP A 125 2.32 3.50 7.94
N PHE A 126 1.83 2.27 7.77
CA PHE A 126 0.63 1.99 6.97
C PHE A 126 -0.60 2.74 7.47
N TRP A 127 -0.85 2.70 8.78
CA TRP A 127 -1.99 3.40 9.40
C TRP A 127 -1.96 4.90 9.11
N ASN A 128 -0.80 5.53 9.28
CA ASN A 128 -0.63 6.96 9.05
C ASN A 128 -0.69 7.29 7.54
N TYR A 129 -0.09 6.44 6.70
CA TYR A 129 -0.01 6.65 5.26
C TYR A 129 -1.37 6.58 4.59
N ARG A 130 -2.29 5.77 5.14
CA ARG A 130 -3.66 5.59 4.67
C ARG A 130 -4.42 6.91 4.46
N GLY A 131 -4.15 7.93 5.29
CA GLY A 131 -4.78 9.24 5.18
C GLY A 131 -4.55 9.94 3.82
N ASN A 132 -3.48 9.58 3.11
CA ASN A 132 -3.22 10.10 1.77
C ASN A 132 -4.21 9.60 0.71
N PHE A 133 -4.88 8.47 0.95
CA PHE A 133 -5.77 7.82 -0.02
C PHE A 133 -7.25 8.04 0.28
N ILE A 134 -7.66 7.97 1.54
CA ILE A 134 -9.07 8.15 1.92
C ILE A 134 -9.55 9.57 1.55
N GLY A 135 -8.80 10.60 1.94
CA GLY A 135 -9.22 11.99 1.76
C GLY A 135 -9.49 12.37 0.29
N PRO A 136 -8.64 12.01 -0.68
CA PRO A 136 -8.93 12.22 -2.10
C PRO A 136 -10.18 11.51 -2.61
N GLN A 137 -10.45 10.28 -2.17
CA GLN A 137 -11.53 9.45 -2.69
C GLN A 137 -12.93 10.03 -2.43
N ILE A 138 -13.14 10.67 -1.28
CA ILE A 138 -14.49 11.11 -0.88
C ILE A 138 -15.03 12.23 -1.79
N PHE A 139 -14.18 13.21 -2.14
CA PHE A 139 -14.65 14.41 -2.87
C PHE A 139 -13.75 14.85 -4.01
N ARG A 140 -12.43 14.70 -3.91
CA ARG A 140 -11.49 15.29 -4.88
C ARG A 140 -11.41 14.47 -6.16
N LEU A 141 -11.32 13.14 -6.03
CA LEU A 141 -11.34 12.21 -7.15
C LEU A 141 -12.68 12.28 -7.91
N PRO A 142 -13.87 12.12 -7.27
CA PRO A 142 -15.16 12.23 -7.95
C PRO A 142 -15.35 13.54 -8.72
N ARG A 143 -14.91 14.69 -8.15
CA ARG A 143 -14.97 15.98 -8.85
C ARG A 143 -14.02 16.05 -10.04
N ALA A 144 -12.80 15.54 -9.89
CA ALA A 144 -11.80 15.56 -10.96
C ALA A 144 -12.21 14.70 -12.17
N ILE A 145 -12.92 13.60 -11.93
CA ILE A 145 -13.35 12.68 -13.00
C ILE A 145 -14.72 13.01 -13.59
N GLN A 146 -15.47 13.97 -13.03
CA GLN A 146 -16.86 14.25 -13.41
C GLN A 146 -17.06 14.46 -14.92
N LYS A 147 -16.11 15.12 -15.59
CA LYS A 147 -16.14 15.37 -17.05
C LYS A 147 -16.03 14.10 -17.91
N TYR A 148 -15.56 12.99 -17.34
CA TYR A 148 -15.40 11.70 -18.03
C TYR A 148 -16.64 10.81 -17.84
N VAL A 149 -17.36 10.97 -16.73
CA VAL A 149 -18.58 10.19 -16.43
C VAL A 149 -19.72 10.48 -17.40
N VAL A 150 -19.84 11.72 -17.89
CA VAL A 150 -20.94 12.16 -18.78
C VAL A 150 -20.79 11.65 -20.22
N LYS A 151 -19.63 11.13 -20.62
CA LYS A 151 -19.38 10.68 -22.00
C LYS A 151 -19.87 9.26 -22.32
N CYS A 152 -20.41 8.54 -21.33
CA CYS A 152 -20.83 7.14 -21.48
C CYS A 152 -22.36 6.93 -21.52
N SER A 153 -23.15 7.98 -21.77
CA SER A 153 -24.60 7.91 -21.97
C SER A 153 -24.99 8.22 -23.40
#